data_AF-A0A069P882-F1
#
_entry.id   AF-A0A069P882-F1
#
_cell.length_a   1.000
_cell.length_b   1.000
_cell.length_c   1.000
_cell.angle_alpha   90.00
_cell.angle_beta   90.00
_cell.angle_gamma   90.00
#
_symmetry.space_group_name_H-M   'P 1'
#
loop_
_entity.id
_entity.type
_entity.pdbx_description
1 polymer ?
#
loop_
_entity_poly.entity_id
_entity_poly.type
_entity_poly.pdbx_seq_one_letter_code
_entity_poly.pdbx_strand_id
1 'polypeptide(L)' 'MKMELINATRMAAGYTMGTEPSGRESLVVVVKGTFRLPAPGEPVRLADEQAPLVLADTFTGQPGFSAPYYEVDY' A
#
# COMPACT_ATOMS: atom_id res chain seq x y z
N MET A 1 8.07 -20.51 -12.74
CA MET A 1 6.79 -19.86 -13.08
C MET A 1 6.72 -18.59 -12.24
N LYS A 2 6.52 -17.41 -12.84
CA LYS A 2 6.42 -16.13 -12.10
C LYS A 2 4.96 -15.90 -11.73
N MET A 3 4.70 -15.47 -10.51
CA MET A 3 3.36 -15.11 -10.06
C MET A 3 2.91 -13.78 -10.70
N GLU A 4 1.63 -13.70 -11.07
CA GLU A 4 1.02 -12.54 -11.70
C GLU A 4 -0.22 -12.11 -10.90
N LEU A 5 -0.29 -10.82 -10.52
CA LEU A 5 -1.45 -10.23 -9.87
C LEU A 5 -2.29 -9.48 -10.92
N ILE A 6 -3.47 -10.02 -11.24
CA ILE A 6 -4.42 -9.36 -12.15
C ILE A 6 -5.27 -8.39 -11.33
N ASN A 7 -5.01 -7.09 -11.49
CA ASN A 7 -5.78 -6.04 -10.83
C ASN A 7 -6.86 -5.49 -11.77
N ALA A 8 -8.12 -5.80 -11.51
CA ALA A 8 -9.27 -5.31 -12.28
C ALA A 8 -9.72 -3.89 -11.85
N THR A 9 -9.09 -3.29 -10.85
CA THR A 9 -9.41 -1.94 -10.36
C THR A 9 -8.53 -0.89 -11.04
N ARG A 10 -8.90 0.39 -10.88
CA ARG A 10 -8.05 1.54 -11.26
C ARG A 10 -7.11 2.00 -10.13
N MET A 11 -6.97 1.19 -9.09
CA MET A 11 -6.21 1.51 -7.87
C MET A 11 -4.83 0.85 -7.90
N ALA A 12 -3.90 1.34 -7.08
CA ALA A 12 -2.61 0.68 -6.93
C ALA A 12 -2.79 -0.65 -6.20
N ALA A 13 -2.16 -1.72 -6.69
CA ALA A 13 -2.23 -3.03 -6.05
C ALA A 13 -0.86 -3.71 -6.04
N GLY A 14 -0.63 -4.51 -5.00
CA GLY A 14 0.61 -5.23 -4.78
C GLY A 14 0.36 -6.44 -3.89
N TYR A 15 1.37 -7.26 -3.72
CA TYR A 15 1.31 -8.39 -2.82
C TYR A 15 2.67 -8.62 -2.16
N THR A 16 2.63 -9.18 -0.95
CA THR A 16 3.81 -9.72 -0.26
C THR A 16 3.51 -11.15 0.19
N MET A 17 4.54 -11.88 0.60
CA MET A 17 4.42 -13.22 1.13
C MET A 17 5.06 -13.27 2.52
N GLY A 18 4.31 -13.77 3.49
CA GLY A 18 4.80 -14.02 4.84
C GLY A 18 4.85 -15.52 5.11
N THR A 19 5.80 -15.95 5.93
CA THR A 19 5.85 -17.32 6.44
C THR A 19 5.56 -17.30 7.92
N GLU A 20 4.56 -18.06 8.34
CA GLU A 20 4.24 -18.24 9.75
C GLU A 20 5.29 -19.11 10.44
N PRO A 21 5.41 -19.08 11.79
CA PRO A 21 6.34 -19.94 12.52
C PRO A 21 6.17 -21.44 12.26
N SER A 22 4.98 -21.86 11.82
CA SER A 22 4.67 -23.24 11.42
C SER A 22 5.28 -23.66 10.07
N GLY A 23 5.87 -22.72 9.32
CA GLY A 23 6.32 -22.91 7.94
C GLY A 23 5.23 -22.69 6.89
N ARG A 24 3.99 -22.36 7.29
CA ARG A 24 2.91 -22.03 6.35
C ARG A 24 3.18 -20.70 5.67
N GLU A 25 3.12 -20.70 4.34
CA GLU A 25 3.18 -19.48 3.54
C GLU A 25 1.79 -18.85 3.39
N SER A 26 1.73 -17.52 3.56
CA SER A 26 0.54 -16.70 3.43
C SER A 26 0.82 -15.60 2.42
N LEU A 27 -0.08 -15.42 1.47
CA LEU A 27 -0.05 -14.31 0.52
C LEU A 27 -0.90 -13.16 1.06
N VAL A 28 -0.30 -11.99 1.19
CA VAL A 28 -1.02 -10.76 1.55
C VAL A 28 -1.15 -9.90 0.30
N VAL A 29 -2.38 -9.57 -0.08
CA VAL A 29 -2.68 -8.73 -1.24
C VAL A 29 -3.24 -7.39 -0.74
N VAL A 30 -2.71 -6.30 -1.27
CA VAL A 30 -3.09 -4.95 -0.88
C VAL A 30 -3.58 -4.16 -2.08
N VAL A 31 -4.65 -3.40 -1.88
CA VAL A 31 -5.22 -2.47 -2.85
C VAL A 31 -5.36 -1.12 -2.18
N LYS A 32 -4.75 -0.08 -2.76
CA LYS A 32 -4.78 1.29 -2.24
C LYS A 32 -5.44 2.25 -3.22
N GLY A 33 -6.53 2.88 -2.77
CA GLY A 33 -7.23 3.92 -3.49
C GLY A 33 -6.85 5.32 -3.01
N THR A 34 -6.57 6.22 -3.95
CA THR A 34 -6.43 7.66 -3.74
C THR A 34 -7.68 8.35 -4.25
N PHE A 35 -8.29 9.19 -3.42
CA PHE A 35 -9.55 9.87 -3.73
C PHE A 35 -9.38 11.39 -3.65
N ARG A 36 -10.13 12.12 -4.48
CA ARG A 36 -10.25 13.57 -4.34
C ARG A 36 -11.21 13.90 -3.21
N LEU A 37 -10.82 14.84 -2.36
CA LEU A 37 -11.72 15.43 -1.38
C LEU A 37 -12.81 16.22 -2.12
N PRO A 38 -14.09 15.89 -1.91
CA PRO A 38 -15.18 16.59 -2.59
C PRO A 38 -15.48 17.94 -1.92
N ALA A 39 -16.09 18.84 -2.67
CA ALA A 39 -16.79 20.00 -2.10
C ALA A 39 -18.05 19.54 -1.34
N PRO A 40 -18.61 20.35 -0.43
CA PRO A 40 -19.86 20.01 0.25
C PRO A 40 -20.98 19.69 -0.75
N GLY A 41 -21.57 18.50 -0.62
CA GLY A 41 -22.64 18.02 -1.50
C GLY A 41 -22.17 17.31 -2.78
N GLU A 42 -20.87 17.25 -3.06
CA GLU A 42 -20.34 16.48 -4.18
C GLU A 42 -20.00 15.03 -3.79
N PRO A 43 -20.10 14.07 -4.73
CA PRO A 43 -19.64 12.71 -4.49
C PRO A 43 -18.10 12.63 -4.48
N VAL A 44 -17.56 11.77 -3.61
CA VAL A 44 -16.15 11.38 -3.64
C VAL A 44 -15.84 10.73 -4.99
N ARG A 45 -14.70 11.09 -5.60
CA ARG A 45 -14.23 10.51 -6.86
C ARG A 45 -12.83 9.92 -6.67
N LEU A 46 -12.57 8.81 -7.36
CA LEU A 46 -11.21 8.29 -7.47
C LEU A 46 -10.34 9.36 -8.15
N ALA A 47 -9.14 9.59 -7.62
CA ALA A 47 -8.18 10.48 -8.24
C ALA A 47 -7.68 9.89 -9.57
N ASP A 48 -7.50 10.74 -10.58
CA ASP A 48 -6.95 10.33 -11.89
C ASP A 48 -5.54 9.74 -11.75
N GLU A 49 -4.76 10.28 -10.81
CA GLU A 49 -3.45 9.77 -10.41
C GLU A 49 -3.55 9.10 -9.04
N GLN A 50 -3.07 7.87 -8.94
CA GLN A 50 -3.02 7.12 -7.70
C GLN A 50 -1.64 7.29 -7.05
N ALA A 51 -1.62 7.59 -5.75
CA ALA A 51 -0.37 7.55 -4.99
C ALA A 51 0.19 6.11 -4.97
N PRO A 52 1.49 5.91 -5.19
CA PRO A 52 2.10 4.59 -5.26
C PRO A 52 2.03 3.88 -3.91
N LEU A 53 2.02 2.53 -3.89
CA LEU A 53 2.22 1.80 -2.63
C LEU A 53 3.58 2.18 -2.03
N VAL A 54 3.61 2.46 -0.73
CA VAL A 54 4.83 2.78 -0.01
C VAL A 54 5.31 1.48 0.62
N LEU A 55 6.55 1.09 0.34
CA LEU A 55 7.11 -0.22 0.70
C LEU A 55 8.20 -0.14 1.78
N ALA A 56 8.48 1.08 2.24
CA ALA A 56 9.54 1.33 3.21
C ALA A 56 9.07 2.38 4.19
N ASP A 57 9.49 2.21 5.43
CA ASP A 57 9.36 3.23 6.45
C ASP A 57 10.00 4.53 5.98
N THR A 58 9.33 5.62 6.32
CA THR A 58 9.90 6.96 6.16
C THR A 58 10.26 7.48 7.54
N PHE A 59 11.43 8.07 7.66
CA PHE A 59 11.95 8.58 8.92
C PHE A 59 12.05 10.10 8.86
N THR A 60 11.90 10.76 10.00
CA THR A 60 12.06 12.22 10.12
C THR A 60 13.51 12.69 9.89
N GLY A 61 14.47 11.75 9.93
CA GLY A 61 15.88 11.96 9.64
C GLY A 61 16.55 10.65 9.23
N GLN A 62 17.73 10.36 9.79
CA GLN A 62 18.46 9.14 9.46
C GLN A 62 17.75 7.89 10.04
N PRO A 63 17.51 6.83 9.25
CA PRO A 63 16.95 5.57 9.75
C PRO A 63 17.78 4.98 10.90
N GLY A 64 17.11 4.48 11.95
CA GLY A 64 17.76 3.94 13.14
C GLY A 64 18.30 4.98 14.14
N PHE A 65 18.32 6.27 13.76
CA PHE A 65 18.74 7.38 14.63
C PHE A 65 17.67 8.46 14.80
N SER A 66 16.51 8.30 14.16
CA SER A 66 15.39 9.24 14.22
C SER A 66 14.06 8.49 14.33
N ALA A 67 13.03 9.19 14.80
CA ALA A 67 11.71 8.62 14.93
C ALA A 67 11.12 8.30 13.53
N PRO A 68 10.47 7.13 13.37
CA PRO A 68 9.65 6.84 12.20
C PRO A 68 8.60 7.95 12.02
N TYR A 69 8.46 8.42 10.79
CA TYR A 69 7.42 9.37 10.39
C TYR A 69 6.17 8.62 9.91
N TYR A 70 6.37 7.58 9.09
CA TYR A 70 5.37 6.56 8.78
C TYR A 70 6.04 5.19 8.85
N GLU A 71 5.52 4.33 9.72
CA GLU A 71 5.78 2.89 9.70
C GLU A 71 4.87 2.26 8.65
N VAL A 72 5.44 1.52 7.70
CA VAL A 72 4.71 0.99 6.55
C VAL A 72 5.05 -0.48 6.34
N ASP A 73 4.34 -1.32 7.08
CA ASP A 73 4.30 -2.76 6.88
C ASP A 73 2.92 -3.17 6.36
N TYR A 74 2.87 -3.82 5.20
CA TYR A 74 1.67 -4.50 4.71
C TYR A 74 2.00 -5.83 4.04
#